data_AF-W3AK35-F1
#
_entry.id   AF-W3AK35-F1
#
_cell.length_a   1.000
_cell.length_b   1.000
_cell.length_c   1.000
_cell.angle_alpha   90.00
_cell.angle_beta   90.00
_cell.angle_gamma   90.00
#
_symmetry.space_group_name_H-M   'P 1'
#
loop_
_entity.id
_entity.type
_entity.pdbx_description
1 polymer ?
#
loop_
_entity_poly.entity_id
_entity_poly.type
_entity_poly.pdbx_seq_one_letter_code
_entity_poly.pdbx_strand_id
1 'polypeptide(L)'
;TEFFLPGLQLNDDNNILLHMYHKAKEYETIQGQTVGVWFIQLFRKLDLQESDLDFIFDDNPIIPKGQEKDVQRGVYYGLMGRMSDALDKLAPKVENIIRNLAEMCGDLMTYYDYKEGIQQKKVLSQVFLGEKLNECVEENILFTFDGLLQQKAGSNIRNRVGHGLNTEAECSTGDCIYLVLIVLKFCALYCGSFLDESLRRKNDSSMHISDGEK
;
A
#
# COMPACT_ATOMS: atom_id res chain seq x y z
N THR A 1 3.28 20.16 -10.28
CA THR A 1 4.23 20.35 -11.40
C THR A 1 4.10 19.15 -12.30
N GLU A 2 3.78 19.35 -13.58
CA GLU A 2 3.69 18.23 -14.53
C GLU A 2 5.05 17.54 -14.62
N PHE A 3 5.07 16.24 -14.33
CA PHE A 3 6.25 15.42 -14.50
C PHE A 3 6.41 15.10 -15.98
N PHE A 4 7.54 15.45 -16.56
CA PHE A 4 7.89 15.10 -17.93
C PHE A 4 8.65 13.77 -17.93
N LEU A 5 8.08 12.74 -18.55
CA LEU A 5 8.75 11.46 -18.73
C LEU A 5 9.75 11.59 -19.90
N PRO A 6 11.07 11.43 -19.67
CA PRO A 6 12.04 11.42 -20.76
C PRO A 6 11.81 10.23 -21.70
N GLY A 7 12.42 10.24 -22.88
CA GLY A 7 12.38 9.10 -23.79
C GLY A 7 13.09 7.87 -23.21
N LEU A 8 12.62 6.67 -23.57
CA LEU A 8 13.13 5.40 -23.05
C LEU A 8 14.57 5.14 -23.55
N GLN A 9 15.47 4.88 -22.60
CA GLN A 9 16.88 4.56 -22.82
C GLN A 9 17.20 3.24 -22.11
N LEU A 10 17.38 2.17 -22.88
CA LEU A 10 17.59 0.81 -22.35
C LEU A 10 18.96 0.58 -21.69
N ASN A 11 19.85 1.55 -21.77
CA ASN A 11 21.18 1.53 -21.16
C ASN A 11 21.26 2.32 -19.84
N ASP A 12 20.16 2.93 -19.41
CA ASP A 12 20.07 3.68 -18.14
C ASP A 12 18.99 3.05 -17.26
N ASP A 13 19.42 2.31 -16.24
CA ASP A 13 18.52 1.62 -15.31
C ASP A 13 17.55 2.56 -14.59
N ASN A 14 17.97 3.80 -14.31
CA ASN A 14 17.08 4.80 -13.69
C ASN A 14 15.99 5.24 -14.67
N ASN A 15 16.33 5.42 -15.94
CA ASN A 15 15.36 5.74 -16.98
C ASN A 15 14.36 4.60 -17.15
N ILE A 16 14.82 3.35 -17.19
CA ILE A 16 13.96 2.16 -17.25
C ILE A 16 13.00 2.16 -16.05
N LEU A 17 13.51 2.39 -14.84
CA LEU A 17 12.71 2.41 -13.63
C LEU A 17 11.61 3.50 -13.66
N LEU A 18 11.91 4.69 -14.19
CA LEU A 18 10.90 5.74 -14.40
C LEU A 18 9.78 5.26 -15.34
N HIS A 19 10.13 4.58 -16.44
CA HIS A 19 9.15 4.01 -17.35
C HIS A 19 8.35 2.86 -16.72
N MET A 20 8.95 2.07 -15.84
CA MET A 20 8.25 1.03 -15.08
C MET A 20 7.18 1.64 -14.18
N TYR A 21 7.51 2.68 -13.40
CA TYR A 21 6.53 3.37 -12.56
C TYR A 21 5.42 4.04 -13.38
N HIS A 22 5.75 4.63 -14.53
CA HIS A 22 4.74 5.21 -15.42
C HIS A 22 3.75 4.15 -15.91
N LYS A 23 4.27 2.99 -16.35
CA LYS A 23 3.43 1.87 -16.79
C LYS A 23 2.61 1.27 -15.63
N ALA A 24 3.18 1.22 -14.43
CA ALA A 24 2.46 0.79 -13.23
C ALA A 24 1.29 1.72 -12.93
N LYS A 25 1.47 3.03 -12.99
CA LYS A 25 0.40 4.02 -12.82
C LYS A 25 -0.74 3.83 -13.83
N GLU A 26 -0.43 3.57 -15.10
CA GLU A 26 -1.46 3.28 -16.12
C GLU A 26 -2.26 2.02 -15.73
N TYR A 27 -1.57 0.97 -15.29
CA TYR A 27 -2.21 -0.26 -14.81
C TYR A 27 -3.10 -0.02 -13.58
N GLU A 28 -2.58 0.67 -12.56
CA GLU A 28 -3.29 1.05 -11.34
C GLU A 28 -4.56 1.85 -11.67
N THR A 29 -4.45 2.79 -12.61
CA THR A 29 -5.58 3.59 -13.09
C THR A 29 -6.67 2.71 -13.70
N ILE A 30 -6.29 1.78 -14.57
CA ILE A 30 -7.25 0.85 -15.20
C ILE A 30 -7.86 -0.07 -14.15
N GLN A 31 -7.08 -0.63 -13.25
CA GLN A 31 -7.57 -1.54 -12.19
C GLN A 31 -8.56 -0.83 -11.27
N GLY A 32 -8.26 0.39 -10.85
CA GLY A 32 -9.16 1.17 -10.01
C GLY A 32 -10.46 1.53 -10.73
N GLN A 33 -10.39 1.98 -11.99
CA GLN A 33 -11.58 2.33 -12.79
C GLN A 33 -12.46 1.13 -13.16
N THR A 34 -11.90 -0.09 -13.14
CA THR A 34 -12.62 -1.32 -13.47
C THR A 34 -12.97 -2.11 -12.20
N VAL A 35 -12.05 -2.97 -11.74
CA VAL A 35 -12.23 -3.84 -10.58
C VAL A 35 -12.53 -3.04 -9.33
N GLY A 36 -11.89 -1.88 -9.15
CA GLY A 36 -12.12 -1.02 -7.99
C GLY A 36 -13.51 -0.44 -7.90
N VAL A 37 -13.97 0.21 -8.97
CA VAL A 37 -15.33 0.72 -9.05
C VAL A 37 -16.34 -0.41 -8.88
N TRP A 38 -16.11 -1.57 -9.49
CA TRP A 38 -16.96 -2.75 -9.31
C TRP A 38 -17.02 -3.21 -7.85
N PHE A 39 -15.86 -3.30 -7.18
CA PHE A 39 -15.80 -3.73 -5.78
C PHE A 39 -16.48 -2.74 -4.84
N ILE A 40 -16.31 -1.43 -5.06
CA ILE A 40 -17.01 -0.37 -4.33
C ILE A 40 -18.52 -0.51 -4.49
N GLN A 41 -19.01 -0.74 -5.72
CA GLN A 41 -20.44 -0.94 -5.97
C GLN A 41 -20.96 -2.21 -5.26
N LEU A 42 -20.18 -3.29 -5.27
CA LEU A 42 -20.52 -4.52 -4.55
C LEU A 42 -20.59 -4.29 -3.04
N PHE A 43 -19.58 -3.64 -2.46
CA PHE A 43 -19.50 -3.33 -1.04
C PHE A 43 -20.73 -2.53 -0.58
N ARG A 44 -21.10 -1.51 -1.35
CA ARG A 44 -22.30 -0.69 -1.10
C ARG A 44 -23.60 -1.46 -1.29
N LYS A 45 -23.67 -2.35 -2.28
CA LYS A 45 -24.86 -3.19 -2.53
C LYS A 45 -25.10 -4.20 -1.39
N LEU A 46 -24.03 -4.69 -0.77
CA LEU A 46 -24.10 -5.57 0.38
C LEU A 46 -24.38 -4.82 1.69
N ASP A 47 -24.45 -3.49 1.66
CA ASP A 47 -24.69 -2.62 2.82
C ASP A 47 -23.71 -2.88 3.98
N LEU A 48 -22.44 -3.14 3.62
CA LEU A 48 -21.39 -3.40 4.59
C LEU A 48 -21.03 -2.12 5.35
N GLN A 49 -20.88 -2.26 6.66
CA GLN A 49 -20.58 -1.21 7.61
C GLN A 49 -19.08 -1.14 7.93
N GLU A 50 -18.63 -0.06 8.57
CA GLU A 50 -17.24 0.09 9.02
C GLU A 50 -16.81 -1.12 9.89
N SER A 51 -17.68 -1.56 10.81
CA SER A 51 -17.44 -2.71 11.70
C SER A 51 -17.30 -4.04 10.99
N ASP A 52 -17.86 -4.21 9.79
CA ASP A 52 -17.69 -5.44 9.02
C ASP A 52 -16.23 -5.61 8.55
N LEU A 53 -15.41 -4.56 8.64
CA LEU A 53 -13.99 -4.60 8.35
C LEU A 53 -13.12 -4.89 9.60
N ASP A 54 -13.69 -4.96 10.80
CA ASP A 54 -12.94 -5.12 12.05
C ASP A 54 -11.99 -6.33 11.99
N PHE A 55 -12.42 -7.46 11.42
CA PHE A 55 -11.61 -8.67 11.29
C PHE A 55 -10.33 -8.50 10.46
N ILE A 56 -10.23 -7.45 9.64
CA ILE A 56 -9.05 -7.14 8.84
C ILE A 56 -8.09 -6.24 9.61
N PHE A 57 -8.61 -5.25 10.32
CA PHE A 57 -7.83 -4.14 10.86
C PHE A 57 -7.53 -4.27 12.35
N ASP A 58 -8.38 -4.94 13.12
CA ASP A 58 -8.16 -5.15 14.54
C ASP A 58 -6.97 -6.11 14.76
N ASP A 59 -6.08 -5.73 15.68
CA ASP A 59 -4.83 -6.43 16.01
C ASP A 59 -3.95 -6.78 14.78
N ASN A 60 -4.04 -5.98 13.71
CA ASN A 60 -3.26 -6.20 12.50
C ASN A 60 -1.78 -5.81 12.73
N PRO A 61 -0.82 -6.75 12.63
CA PRO A 61 0.57 -6.54 13.06
C PRO A 61 1.32 -5.50 12.23
N ILE A 62 0.96 -5.30 10.96
CA ILE A 62 1.65 -4.33 10.10
C ILE A 62 1.17 -2.90 10.34
N ILE A 63 0.03 -2.72 11.00
CA ILE A 63 -0.50 -1.40 11.35
C ILE A 63 0.15 -0.93 12.67
N PRO A 64 0.69 0.30 12.73
CA PRO A 64 1.21 0.83 13.98
C PRO A 64 0.12 0.92 15.04
N LYS A 65 0.45 0.51 16.28
CA LYS A 65 -0.49 0.52 17.40
C LYS A 65 -1.21 1.86 17.57
N GLY A 66 -2.53 1.81 17.71
CA GLY A 66 -3.40 2.97 17.86
C GLY A 66 -3.79 3.66 16.55
N GLN A 67 -3.38 3.13 15.39
CA GLN A 67 -3.77 3.65 14.07
C GLN A 67 -4.78 2.76 13.34
N GLU A 68 -5.15 1.61 13.90
CA GLU A 68 -6.01 0.58 13.30
C GLU A 68 -7.35 1.15 12.86
N LYS A 69 -8.08 1.81 13.78
CA LYS A 69 -9.37 2.45 13.48
C LYS A 69 -9.26 3.59 12.47
N ASP A 70 -8.13 4.33 12.46
CA ASP A 70 -7.92 5.39 11.47
C ASP A 70 -7.72 4.83 10.06
N VAL A 71 -6.94 3.75 9.93
CA VAL A 71 -6.70 3.06 8.66
C VAL A 71 -8.00 2.43 8.16
N GLN A 72 -8.69 1.69 9.03
CA GLN A 72 -9.99 1.09 8.74
C GLN A 72 -10.99 2.13 8.24
N ARG A 73 -11.11 3.26 8.94
CA ARG A 73 -12.02 4.34 8.56
C ARG A 73 -11.63 4.98 7.23
N GLY A 74 -10.33 5.15 6.98
CA GLY A 74 -9.83 5.62 5.68
C GLY A 74 -10.25 4.68 4.54
N VAL A 75 -10.10 3.37 4.73
CA VAL A 75 -10.54 2.37 3.75
C VAL A 75 -12.05 2.38 3.58
N TYR A 76 -12.81 2.40 4.68
CA TYR A 76 -14.27 2.45 4.66
C TYR A 76 -14.80 3.67 3.90
N TYR A 77 -14.24 4.86 4.14
CA TYR A 77 -14.60 6.07 3.39
C TYR A 77 -14.35 5.90 1.89
N GLY A 78 -13.24 5.28 1.51
CA GLY A 78 -12.95 4.99 0.12
C GLY A 78 -14.00 4.04 -0.50
N LEU A 79 -14.39 3.00 0.25
CA LEU A 79 -15.43 2.05 -0.16
C LEU A 79 -16.85 2.66 -0.20
N MET A 80 -17.09 3.74 0.54
CA MET A 80 -18.30 4.55 0.44
C MET A 80 -18.26 5.60 -0.69
N GLY A 81 -17.14 5.70 -1.42
CA GLY A 81 -16.94 6.69 -2.48
C GLY A 81 -16.51 8.08 -1.99
N ARG A 82 -16.21 8.24 -0.70
CA ARG A 82 -15.71 9.48 -0.10
C ARG A 82 -14.19 9.55 -0.25
N MET A 83 -13.72 9.69 -1.48
CA MET A 83 -12.33 9.43 -1.79
C MET A 83 -11.35 10.48 -1.25
N SER A 84 -11.74 11.76 -1.20
CA SER A 84 -10.91 12.80 -0.56
C SER A 84 -10.65 12.48 0.91
N ASP A 85 -11.71 12.19 1.68
CA ASP A 85 -11.61 11.85 3.10
C ASP A 85 -10.79 10.56 3.33
N ALA A 86 -10.89 9.61 2.40
CA ALA A 86 -10.12 8.38 2.43
C ALA A 86 -8.62 8.67 2.24
N LEU A 87 -8.26 9.44 1.21
CA LEU A 87 -6.87 9.73 0.87
C LEU A 87 -6.17 10.60 1.93
N ASP A 88 -6.87 11.59 2.49
CA ASP A 88 -6.33 12.44 3.57
C ASP A 88 -5.94 11.61 4.79
N LYS A 89 -6.65 10.51 5.04
CA LYS A 89 -6.31 9.54 6.09
C LYS A 89 -5.25 8.55 5.63
N LEU A 90 -5.44 7.90 4.49
CA LEU A 90 -4.62 6.77 4.08
C LEU A 90 -3.22 7.19 3.65
N ALA A 91 -3.04 8.31 2.96
CA ALA A 91 -1.71 8.74 2.49
C ALA A 91 -0.65 8.80 3.61
N PRO A 92 -0.86 9.48 4.75
CA PRO A 92 0.09 9.48 5.85
C PRO A 92 0.12 8.15 6.62
N LYS A 93 -0.99 7.42 6.70
CA LYS A 93 -1.08 6.18 7.49
C LYS A 93 -0.41 5.00 6.79
N VAL A 94 -0.52 4.89 5.47
CA VAL A 94 0.18 3.87 4.67
C VAL A 94 1.68 4.06 4.75
N GLU A 95 2.18 5.31 4.75
CA GLU A 95 3.60 5.56 5.03
C GLU A 95 4.02 4.98 6.39
N ASN A 96 3.22 5.19 7.44
CA ASN A 96 3.51 4.62 8.76
C ASN A 96 3.42 3.09 8.79
N ILE A 97 2.50 2.48 8.04
CA ILE A 97 2.43 1.02 7.88
C ILE A 97 3.74 0.48 7.28
N ILE A 98 4.25 1.09 6.20
CA ILE A 98 5.52 0.68 5.59
C ILE A 98 6.70 0.86 6.55
N ARG A 99 6.71 1.94 7.34
CA ARG A 99 7.74 2.16 8.37
C ARG A 99 7.69 1.12 9.48
N ASN A 100 6.51 0.82 10.00
CA ASN A 100 6.32 -0.21 11.02
C ASN A 100 6.75 -1.59 10.50
N LEU A 101 6.39 -1.92 9.26
CA LEU A 101 6.83 -3.15 8.61
C LEU A 101 8.36 -3.21 8.50
N ALA A 102 9.02 -2.13 8.10
CA ALA A 102 10.47 -2.06 8.03
C ALA A 102 11.13 -2.24 9.41
N GLU A 103 10.58 -1.63 10.47
CA GLU A 103 11.04 -1.84 11.85
C GLU A 103 10.87 -3.30 12.29
N MET A 104 9.74 -3.93 11.96
CA MET A 104 9.49 -5.35 12.24
C MET A 104 10.48 -6.27 11.52
N CYS A 105 10.92 -5.90 10.31
CA CYS A 105 11.98 -6.61 9.57
C CYS A 105 13.38 -6.37 10.17
N GLY A 106 13.54 -5.36 11.03
CA GLY A 106 14.80 -5.03 11.69
C GLY A 106 15.54 -3.82 11.11
N ASP A 107 14.94 -3.05 10.21
CA ASP A 107 15.52 -1.81 9.72
C ASP A 107 15.38 -0.68 10.77
N LEU A 108 16.43 0.13 10.92
CA LEU A 108 16.39 1.35 11.73
C LEU A 108 15.70 2.48 10.96
N MET A 109 14.68 3.12 11.54
CA MET A 109 13.96 4.25 10.92
C MET A 109 14.61 5.61 11.13
N THR A 110 15.76 5.65 11.81
CA THR A 110 16.55 6.85 12.05
C THR A 110 17.99 6.66 11.59
N TYR A 111 18.65 7.76 11.24
CA TYR A 111 20.09 7.83 11.06
C TYR A 111 20.66 8.99 11.86
N TYR A 112 21.96 8.91 12.19
CA TYR A 112 22.65 10.00 12.88
C TYR A 112 23.23 10.97 11.85
N ASP A 113 22.82 12.23 11.91
CA ASP A 113 23.40 13.29 11.09
C ASP A 113 24.62 13.88 11.81
N TYR A 114 25.81 13.56 11.32
CA TYR A 114 27.07 14.01 11.91
C TYR A 114 27.30 15.52 11.78
N LYS A 115 26.61 16.19 10.83
CA LYS A 115 26.74 17.65 10.64
C LYS A 115 25.92 18.41 11.66
N GLU A 116 24.70 17.94 11.91
CA GLU A 116 23.76 18.57 12.84
C GLU A 116 23.86 18.01 14.27
N GLY A 117 24.55 16.88 14.46
CA GLY A 117 24.72 16.23 15.76
C GLY A 117 23.43 15.63 16.34
N ILE A 118 22.44 15.34 15.49
CA ILE A 118 21.11 14.86 15.90
C ILE A 118 20.73 13.57 15.18
N GLN A 119 19.86 12.77 15.82
CA GLN A 119 19.18 11.68 15.13
C GLN A 119 18.03 12.24 14.28
N GLN A 120 18.00 11.87 13.01
CA GLN A 120 16.95 12.24 12.07
C GLN A 120 16.17 11.01 11.62
N LYS A 121 14.88 11.19 11.33
CA LYS A 121 14.05 10.13 10.73
C LYS A 121 14.37 9.99 9.24
N LYS A 122 14.45 8.74 8.78
CA LYS A 122 14.58 8.43 7.35
C LYS A 122 13.40 9.00 6.57
N VAL A 123 13.67 9.60 5.42
CA VAL A 123 12.60 9.93 4.46
C VAL A 123 12.03 8.65 3.84
N LEU A 124 10.82 8.68 3.29
CA LEU A 124 10.14 7.48 2.80
C LEU A 124 10.95 6.75 1.71
N SER A 125 11.64 7.46 0.82
CA SER A 125 12.56 6.86 -0.16
C SER A 125 13.69 6.05 0.47
N GLN A 126 14.22 6.48 1.62
CA GLN A 126 15.24 5.72 2.36
C GLN A 126 14.66 4.49 3.08
N VAL A 127 13.36 4.47 3.36
CA VAL A 127 12.69 3.31 3.96
C VAL A 127 12.56 2.19 2.94
N PHE A 128 12.16 2.50 1.70
CA PHE A 128 12.06 1.52 0.61
C PHE A 128 13.42 0.93 0.19
N LEU A 129 14.53 1.60 0.49
CA LEU A 129 15.89 1.09 0.28
C LEU A 129 16.44 0.27 1.47
N GLY A 130 15.62 0.01 2.50
CA GLY A 130 16.03 -0.79 3.65
C GLY A 130 16.32 -2.24 3.26
N GLU A 131 17.52 -2.73 3.58
CA GLU A 131 17.96 -4.08 3.21
C GLU A 131 17.04 -5.15 3.81
N LYS A 132 16.68 -5.00 5.10
CA LYS A 132 15.85 -5.99 5.78
C LYS A 132 14.41 -6.01 5.29
N LEU A 133 13.85 -4.83 4.99
CA LEU A 133 12.55 -4.75 4.34
C LEU A 133 12.55 -5.48 2.98
N ASN A 134 13.58 -5.27 2.15
CA ASN A 134 13.70 -5.92 0.83
C ASN A 134 13.98 -7.44 0.91
N GLU A 135 14.61 -7.91 1.99
CA GLU A 135 14.77 -9.35 2.25
C GLU A 135 13.44 -10.03 2.67
N CYS A 136 12.58 -9.30 3.40
CA CYS A 136 11.38 -9.87 4.03
C CYS A 136 10.08 -9.67 3.23
N VAL A 137 10.00 -8.62 2.41
CA VAL A 137 8.78 -8.25 1.68
C VAL A 137 9.02 -8.39 0.19
N GLU A 138 8.04 -8.97 -0.51
CA GLU A 138 8.12 -9.16 -1.96
C GLU A 138 8.33 -7.83 -2.70
N GLU A 139 9.30 -7.82 -3.62
CA GLU A 139 9.67 -6.64 -4.41
C GLU A 139 8.47 -6.00 -5.12
N ASN A 140 7.56 -6.80 -5.67
CA ASN A 140 6.35 -6.30 -6.35
C ASN A 140 5.46 -5.45 -5.42
N ILE A 141 5.37 -5.82 -4.14
CA ILE A 141 4.59 -5.08 -3.14
C ILE A 141 5.28 -3.74 -2.85
N LEU A 142 6.60 -3.78 -2.62
CA LEU A 142 7.39 -2.58 -2.34
C LEU A 142 7.37 -1.62 -3.52
N PHE A 143 7.58 -2.11 -4.73
CA PHE A 143 7.50 -1.35 -5.97
C PHE A 143 6.14 -0.69 -6.15
N THR A 144 5.05 -1.43 -5.90
CA THR A 144 3.68 -0.90 -6.00
C THR A 144 3.45 0.25 -5.02
N PHE A 145 3.79 0.08 -3.72
CA PHE A 145 3.59 1.13 -2.73
C PHE A 145 4.52 2.33 -2.94
N ASP A 146 5.75 2.11 -3.38
CA ASP A 146 6.68 3.19 -3.70
C ASP A 146 6.13 4.05 -4.86
N GLY A 147 5.69 3.40 -5.93
CA GLY A 147 5.04 4.02 -7.09
C GLY A 147 3.78 4.82 -6.71
N LEU A 148 2.92 4.22 -5.91
CA LEU A 148 1.67 4.84 -5.46
C LEU A 148 1.90 6.06 -4.56
N LEU A 149 2.85 5.98 -3.62
CA LEU A 149 3.01 6.99 -2.58
C LEU A 149 3.87 8.17 -3.03
N GLN A 150 5.05 7.94 -3.64
CA GLN A 150 6.06 9.00 -3.74
C GLN A 150 6.77 9.16 -5.09
N GLN A 151 6.71 8.17 -5.99
CA GLN A 151 7.44 8.27 -7.25
C GLN A 151 6.75 9.23 -8.21
N LYS A 152 7.50 10.24 -8.70
CA LYS A 152 6.96 11.27 -9.60
C LYS A 152 6.45 10.72 -10.94
N ALA A 153 7.11 9.67 -11.45
CA ALA A 153 6.66 8.95 -12.64
C ALA A 153 5.45 8.03 -12.36
N GLY A 154 5.25 7.66 -11.08
CA GLY A 154 4.09 6.92 -10.61
C GLY A 154 2.92 7.84 -10.21
N SER A 155 2.05 7.33 -9.35
CA SER A 155 0.82 8.01 -8.94
C SER A 155 1.08 9.14 -7.93
N ASN A 156 2.17 9.04 -7.16
CA ASN A 156 2.69 10.09 -6.28
C ASN A 156 1.65 10.66 -5.30
N ILE A 157 0.71 9.81 -4.85
CA ILE A 157 -0.52 10.20 -4.16
C ILE A 157 -0.21 10.90 -2.84
N ARG A 158 0.74 10.37 -2.05
CA ARG A 158 1.06 10.94 -0.73
C ARG A 158 1.61 12.35 -0.83
N ASN A 159 2.42 12.65 -1.85
CA ASN A 159 2.91 14.01 -2.06
C ASN A 159 1.81 14.93 -2.62
N ARG A 160 0.96 14.43 -3.54
CA ARG A 160 -0.18 15.20 -4.09
C ARG A 160 -1.16 15.64 -3.00
N VAL A 161 -1.53 14.70 -2.12
CA VAL A 161 -2.40 14.95 -0.95
C VAL A 161 -1.72 15.89 0.04
N GLY A 162 -0.47 15.60 0.43
CA GLY A 162 0.27 16.42 1.41
C GLY A 162 0.53 17.86 0.98
N HIS A 163 0.59 18.14 -0.32
CA HIS A 163 0.70 19.50 -0.85
C HIS A 163 -0.65 20.20 -1.05
N GLY A 164 -1.78 19.53 -0.80
CA GLY A 164 -3.12 20.09 -0.99
C GLY A 164 -3.44 20.41 -2.44
N LEU A 165 -2.83 19.71 -3.39
CA LEU A 165 -2.92 20.02 -4.82
C LEU A 165 -4.10 19.31 -5.52
N ASN A 166 -4.82 18.43 -4.82
CA ASN A 166 -5.89 17.65 -5.42
C ASN A 166 -7.25 18.31 -5.24
N THR A 167 -7.99 18.43 -6.33
CA THR A 167 -9.43 18.61 -6.34
C THR A 167 -10.16 17.30 -6.01
N GLU A 168 -11.44 17.37 -5.66
CA GLU A 168 -12.26 16.17 -5.38
C GLU A 168 -12.31 15.19 -6.57
N ALA A 169 -12.30 15.71 -7.80
CA ALA A 169 -12.23 14.90 -9.01
C ALA A 169 -10.88 14.17 -9.15
N GLU A 170 -9.77 14.85 -8.81
CA GLU A 170 -8.42 14.27 -8.84
C GLU A 170 -8.19 13.26 -7.71
N CYS A 171 -8.97 13.32 -6.62
CA CYS A 171 -9.01 12.28 -5.60
C CYS A 171 -9.75 11.03 -6.06
N SER A 172 -10.60 11.12 -7.08
CA SER A 172 -11.46 10.01 -7.54
C SER A 172 -10.91 9.29 -8.78
N THR A 173 -9.65 9.52 -9.14
CA THR A 173 -8.97 8.83 -10.24
C THR A 173 -8.73 7.36 -9.93
N GLY A 174 -8.51 6.55 -10.97
CA GLY A 174 -8.36 5.10 -10.82
C GLY A 174 -7.22 4.68 -9.89
N ASP A 175 -6.05 5.32 -10.00
CA ASP A 175 -4.91 5.12 -9.11
C ASP A 175 -5.25 5.36 -7.62
N CYS A 176 -6.08 6.37 -7.34
CA CYS A 176 -6.54 6.67 -5.99
C CYS A 176 -7.51 5.60 -5.45
N ILE A 177 -8.45 5.14 -6.29
CA ILE A 177 -9.34 4.01 -5.95
C ILE A 177 -8.50 2.75 -5.72
N TYR A 178 -7.51 2.50 -6.57
CA TYR A 178 -6.61 1.36 -6.46
C TYR A 178 -5.82 1.40 -5.15
N LEU A 179 -5.34 2.58 -4.71
CA LEU A 179 -4.68 2.73 -3.41
C LEU A 179 -5.57 2.22 -2.26
N VAL A 180 -6.86 2.55 -2.25
CA VAL A 180 -7.79 2.06 -1.20
C VAL A 180 -7.88 0.54 -1.23
N LEU A 181 -8.06 -0.06 -2.41
CA LEU A 181 -8.20 -1.51 -2.54
C LEU A 181 -6.92 -2.25 -2.19
N ILE A 182 -5.76 -1.75 -2.62
CA ILE A 182 -4.49 -2.41 -2.36
C ILE A 182 -4.14 -2.33 -0.88
N VAL A 183 -4.50 -1.24 -0.18
CA VAL A 183 -4.38 -1.15 1.28
C VAL A 183 -5.30 -2.13 1.98
N LEU A 184 -6.57 -2.25 1.56
CA LEU A 184 -7.49 -3.26 2.08
C LEU A 184 -6.93 -4.67 1.89
N LYS A 185 -6.50 -4.99 0.67
CA LYS A 185 -5.91 -6.29 0.32
C LYS A 185 -4.64 -6.55 1.14
N PHE A 186 -3.76 -5.55 1.24
CA PHE A 186 -2.51 -5.69 1.98
C PHE A 186 -2.77 -5.95 3.45
N CYS A 187 -3.64 -5.18 4.11
CA CYS A 187 -4.01 -5.45 5.51
C CYS A 187 -4.66 -6.84 5.66
N ALA A 188 -5.53 -7.24 4.74
CA ALA A 188 -6.16 -8.56 4.78
C ALA A 188 -5.16 -9.73 4.66
N LEU A 189 -4.04 -9.56 3.94
CA LEU A 189 -2.99 -10.59 3.85
C LEU A 189 -2.28 -10.83 5.19
N TYR A 190 -2.29 -9.84 6.09
CA TYR A 190 -1.63 -9.90 7.39
C TYR A 190 -2.60 -9.97 8.57
N CYS A 191 -3.91 -10.09 8.34
CA CYS A 191 -4.86 -10.25 9.44
C CYS A 191 -4.85 -11.69 9.97
N GLY A 192 -5.07 -11.86 11.28
CA GLY A 192 -4.98 -13.16 11.95
C GLY A 192 -5.89 -14.22 11.31
N SER A 193 -7.14 -13.87 11.02
CA SER A 193 -8.10 -14.79 10.39
C SER A 193 -7.64 -15.32 9.03
N PHE A 194 -6.98 -14.48 8.22
CA PHE A 194 -6.49 -14.90 6.90
C PHE A 194 -5.26 -15.80 7.02
N LEU A 195 -4.35 -15.46 7.95
CA LEU A 195 -3.16 -16.26 8.23
C LEU A 195 -3.55 -17.64 8.76
N ASP A 196 -4.49 -17.71 9.69
CA ASP A 196 -5.00 -18.96 10.27
C ASP A 196 -5.63 -19.86 9.20
N GLU A 197 -6.49 -19.31 8.34
CA GLU A 197 -7.12 -20.05 7.25
C GLU A 197 -6.10 -20.50 6.20
N SER A 198 -5.10 -19.66 5.90
CA SER A 198 -4.00 -20.00 4.98
C SER A 198 -3.13 -21.15 5.51
N LEU A 199 -2.88 -21.16 6.81
CA LEU A 199 -2.16 -22.25 7.49
C LEU A 199 -2.99 -23.53 7.50
N ARG A 200 -4.30 -23.44 7.77
CA ARG A 200 -5.23 -24.59 7.73
C ARG A 200 -5.21 -25.28 6.36
N ARG A 201 -5.34 -24.52 5.28
CA ARG A 201 -5.34 -25.08 3.91
C ARG A 201 -4.00 -25.73 3.52
N LYS A 202 -2.87 -25.19 4.00
CA LYS A 202 -1.55 -25.81 3.79
C LYS A 202 -1.43 -27.16 4.51
N ASN A 203 -1.95 -27.25 5.73
CA ASN A 203 -1.97 -28.49 6.50
C ASN A 203 -2.88 -29.56 5.89
N ASP A 204 -4.05 -29.17 5.38
CA ASP A 204 -4.96 -30.11 4.70
C ASP A 204 -4.34 -30.63 3.38
N SER A 205 -3.63 -29.78 2.65
CA SER A 205 -2.95 -30.15 1.40
C SER A 205 -1.76 -31.09 1.62
N SER A 206 -1.04 -30.97 2.74
CA SER A 206 0.07 -31.87 3.07
C SER A 206 -0.41 -33.24 3.59
N MET A 207 -1.56 -33.31 4.27
CA MET A 207 -2.19 -34.58 4.66
C MET A 207 -2.62 -35.42 3.44
N HIS A 208 -3.23 -34.80 2.42
CA HIS A 208 -3.65 -35.51 1.21
C HIS A 208 -2.50 -36.09 0.36
N ILE A 209 -1.29 -35.52 0.46
CA ILE A 209 -0.10 -36.09 -0.22
C ILE A 209 0.40 -37.34 0.52
N SER A 210 0.30 -37.37 1.85
CA SER A 210 0.75 -38.52 2.65
C SER A 210 -0.16 -39.76 2.57
N ASP A 211 -1.43 -39.58 2.24
CA ASP A 211 -2.39 -40.68 2.06
C ASP A 211 -2.38 -41.26 0.62
N GLY A 212 -1.70 -40.61 -0.33
CA GLY A 212 -1.53 -41.08 -1.71
C GLY A 212 -0.29 -41.95 -1.95
N GLU A 213 0.56 -42.14 -0.95
CA GLU A 213 1.81 -42.94 -1.02
C GLU A 213 1.72 -44.31 -0.29
N LYS A 214 0.51 -44.81 0.00
CA LYS A 214 0.30 -46.13 0.62
C LYS A 214 -0.38 -47.14 -0.30
#